data_AF-A0A2J4QKR6-F1
#
_entry.id   AF-A0A2J4QKR6-F1
#
_cell.length_a   1.000
_cell.length_b   1.000
_cell.length_c   1.000
_cell.angle_alpha   90.00
_cell.angle_beta   90.00
_cell.angle_gamma   90.00
#
_symmetry.space_group_name_H-M   'P 1'
#
loop_
_entity.id
_entity.type
_entity.pdbx_description
1 polymer ?
#
loop_
_entity_poly.entity_id
_entity_poly.type
_entity_poly.pdbx_seq_one_letter_code
_entity_poly.pdbx_strand_id
1 'polypeptide(L)'
;MPICSYRPAAQLRQALLDGAELALIDVREEADFARSHPLFAANLPLSKLELDIFRRVPRLTTPITVYDGGEGLAERAVERLQSWGYQDVALLEGGLSGWQRSGGELFQDVNSPSKAFGELVESERHTPSLSAGEVKALLEGQQEVVVVDARRFDEYHTMTIPGSISVPGGELALR
;
A
#
# COMPACT_ATOMS: atom_id res chain seq x y z
N MET A 1 29.31 -1.56 -15.95
CA MET A 1 28.07 -1.75 -15.16
C MET A 1 27.93 -0.55 -14.26
N PRO A 2 26.75 0.09 -14.20
CA PRO A 2 26.54 1.16 -13.22
C PRO A 2 26.78 0.59 -11.82
N ILE A 3 27.45 1.37 -10.98
CA ILE A 3 27.70 1.00 -9.59
C ILE A 3 26.37 1.21 -8.86
N CYS A 4 25.64 0.12 -8.61
CA CYS A 4 24.44 0.18 -7.79
C CYS A 4 24.84 0.29 -6.31
N SER A 5 24.32 1.29 -5.61
CA SER A 5 24.38 1.34 -4.15
C SER A 5 23.35 0.40 -3.55
N TYR A 6 23.66 -0.20 -2.40
CA TYR A 6 22.74 -1.04 -1.63
C TYR A 6 22.34 -0.33 -0.34
N ARG A 7 21.06 -0.42 0.02
CA ARG A 7 20.51 0.11 1.27
C ARG A 7 20.10 -1.06 2.18
N PRO A 8 20.69 -1.19 3.38
CA PRO A 8 20.30 -2.24 4.32
C PRO A 8 18.90 -1.99 4.90
N ALA A 9 18.19 -3.06 5.23
CA ALA A 9 16.87 -2.98 5.87
C ALA A 9 16.90 -2.18 7.20
N ALA A 10 18.00 -2.25 7.95
CA ALA A 10 18.18 -1.48 9.18
C ALA A 10 18.14 0.04 8.95
N GLN A 11 18.71 0.53 7.85
CA GLN A 11 18.67 1.94 7.51
C GLN A 11 17.26 2.40 7.14
N LEU A 12 16.51 1.57 6.40
CA LEU A 12 15.09 1.85 6.09
C LEU A 12 14.24 1.88 7.36
N ARG A 13 14.46 0.92 8.27
CA ARG A 13 13.78 0.89 9.57
C ARG A 13 14.07 2.15 10.38
N GLN A 14 15.33 2.58 10.44
CA GLN A 14 15.70 3.78 11.16
C GLN A 14 15.02 5.03 10.56
N ALA A 15 15.03 5.17 9.24
CA ALA A 15 14.36 6.27 8.56
C ALA A 15 12.83 6.28 8.82
N LEU A 16 12.18 5.12 8.87
CA LEU A 16 10.76 5.01 9.27
C LEU A 16 10.54 5.47 10.72
N LEU A 17 11.42 5.08 11.65
CA LEU A 17 11.34 5.48 13.06
C LEU A 17 11.58 6.97 13.26
N ASP A 18 12.49 7.55 12.47
CA ASP A 18 12.81 8.98 12.51
C ASP A 18 11.75 9.85 11.80
N GLY A 19 10.75 9.24 11.14
CA GLY A 19 9.77 9.95 10.32
C GLY A 19 10.39 10.61 9.09
N ALA A 20 11.56 10.14 8.65
CA ALA A 20 12.25 10.65 7.48
C ALA A 20 11.54 10.22 6.18
N GLU A 21 11.56 11.09 5.18
CA GLU A 21 11.03 10.77 3.87
C GLU A 21 11.86 9.66 3.20
N LEU A 22 11.18 8.62 2.70
CA LEU A 22 11.77 7.54 1.91
C LEU A 22 10.72 6.94 0.98
N ALA A 23 11.17 6.24 -0.06
CA ALA A 23 10.33 5.42 -0.91
C ALA A 23 10.91 4.00 -1.00
N LEU A 24 10.23 3.03 -0.41
CA LEU A 24 10.54 1.60 -0.59
C LEU A 24 9.63 1.06 -1.71
N ILE A 25 10.21 0.68 -2.85
CA ILE A 25 9.48 0.36 -4.07
C ILE A 25 9.72 -1.10 -4.45
N ASP A 26 8.63 -1.87 -4.55
CA ASP A 26 8.62 -3.20 -5.15
C ASP A 26 8.33 -3.07 -6.64
N VAL A 27 9.26 -3.51 -7.49
CA VAL A 27 9.13 -3.38 -8.95
C VAL A 27 8.59 -4.65 -9.63
N ARG A 28 8.18 -5.66 -8.85
CA ARG A 28 7.48 -6.84 -9.36
C ARG A 28 6.03 -6.51 -9.71
N GLU A 29 5.37 -7.44 -10.39
CA GLU A 29 3.95 -7.30 -10.71
C GLU A 29 3.07 -7.41 -9.45
N GLU A 30 1.86 -6.84 -9.52
CA GLU A 30 0.94 -6.73 -8.38
C GLU A 30 0.63 -8.09 -7.73
N ALA A 31 0.52 -9.14 -8.53
CA ALA A 31 0.29 -10.50 -8.05
C ALA A 31 1.45 -11.07 -7.23
N ASP A 32 2.69 -10.64 -7.48
CA ASP A 32 3.86 -11.05 -6.70
C ASP A 32 3.99 -10.24 -5.42
N PHE A 33 3.72 -8.93 -5.51
CA PHE A 33 3.67 -8.04 -4.37
C PHE A 33 2.62 -8.48 -3.34
N ALA A 34 1.38 -8.74 -3.79
CA ALA A 34 0.28 -9.14 -2.92
C ALA A 34 0.51 -10.47 -2.18
N ARG A 35 1.47 -11.31 -2.62
CA ARG A 35 1.84 -12.52 -1.88
C ARG A 35 2.77 -12.23 -0.72
N SER A 36 3.64 -11.22 -0.84
CA SER A 36 4.65 -10.92 0.18
C SER A 36 5.37 -9.61 -0.09
N HIS A 37 5.26 -8.66 0.85
CA HIS A 37 5.96 -7.39 0.80
C HIS A 37 6.19 -6.78 2.21
N PRO A 38 7.20 -5.91 2.41
CA PRO A 38 7.32 -5.09 3.61
C PRO A 38 6.11 -4.16 3.81
N LEU A 39 5.74 -3.87 5.07
CA LEU A 39 4.53 -3.11 5.40
C LEU A 39 4.37 -1.81 4.59
N PHE A 40 5.43 -1.01 4.52
CA PHE A 40 5.42 0.30 3.86
C PHE A 40 6.01 0.28 2.44
N ALA A 41 6.19 -0.91 1.85
CA ALA A 41 6.57 -1.00 0.45
C ALA A 41 5.41 -0.60 -0.46
N ALA A 42 5.72 0.21 -1.47
CA ALA A 42 4.81 0.58 -2.53
C ALA A 42 5.06 -0.31 -3.75
N ASN A 43 4.04 -1.03 -4.24
CA ASN A 43 4.15 -1.71 -5.52
C ASN A 43 4.14 -0.69 -6.67
N LEU A 44 5.20 -0.66 -7.47
CA LEU A 44 5.28 0.10 -8.71
C LEU A 44 5.99 -0.78 -9.74
N PRO A 45 5.23 -1.66 -10.43
CA PRO A 45 5.82 -2.63 -11.35
C PRO A 45 6.72 -1.95 -12.38
N LEU A 46 7.83 -2.61 -12.75
CA LEU A 46 8.76 -2.09 -13.75
C LEU A 46 8.06 -1.79 -15.09
N SER A 47 6.98 -2.52 -15.40
CA SER A 47 6.14 -2.33 -16.58
C SER A 47 5.38 -0.99 -16.61
N LYS A 48 5.20 -0.34 -15.46
CA LYS A 48 4.47 0.94 -15.30
C LYS A 48 5.32 2.06 -14.71
N LEU A 49 6.60 1.81 -14.44
CA LEU A 49 7.49 2.71 -13.70
C LEU A 49 7.52 4.11 -14.31
N GLU A 50 7.73 4.21 -15.62
CA GLU A 50 7.75 5.44 -16.43
C GLU A 50 6.48 6.29 -16.27
N LEU A 51 5.33 5.64 -16.15
CA LEU A 51 4.01 6.28 -16.19
C LEU A 51 3.66 6.94 -14.86
N ASP A 52 4.11 6.34 -13.76
CA ASP A 52 3.62 6.66 -12.42
C ASP A 52 4.68 7.26 -11.49
N ILE A 53 5.98 7.06 -11.76
CA ILE A 53 7.03 7.44 -10.80
C ILE A 53 7.01 8.94 -10.46
N PHE A 54 6.89 9.83 -11.45
CA PHE A 54 6.86 11.28 -11.21
C PHE A 54 5.62 11.74 -10.44
N ARG A 55 4.51 11.01 -10.55
CA ARG A 55 3.29 11.31 -9.81
C ARG A 55 3.39 10.84 -8.35
N ARG A 56 4.06 9.70 -8.12
CA ARG A 56 4.14 9.06 -6.79
C ARG A 56 5.33 9.54 -5.97
N VAL A 57 6.47 9.80 -6.61
CA VAL A 57 7.70 10.30 -6.00
C VAL A 57 8.18 11.53 -6.80
N PRO A 58 7.48 12.67 -6.69
CA PRO A 58 7.78 13.86 -7.52
C PRO A 58 9.13 14.53 -7.19
N ARG A 59 9.67 14.28 -6.00
CA ARG A 59 10.93 14.87 -5.54
C ARG A 59 12.09 13.97 -5.97
N LEU A 60 12.92 14.49 -6.88
CA LEU A 60 14.07 13.76 -7.44
C LEU A 60 15.17 13.44 -6.41
N THR A 61 15.14 14.11 -5.25
CA THR A 61 16.07 13.87 -4.14
C THR A 61 15.52 12.90 -3.10
N THR A 62 14.29 12.39 -3.24
CA THR A 62 13.73 11.42 -2.29
C THR A 62 14.59 10.15 -2.28
N PRO A 63 14.99 9.61 -1.11
CA PRO A 63 15.68 8.34 -1.02
C PRO A 63 14.80 7.18 -1.50
N ILE A 64 15.08 6.66 -2.70
CA ILE A 64 14.37 5.52 -3.28
C ILE A 64 15.18 4.25 -3.02
N THR A 65 14.57 3.26 -2.36
CA THR A 65 15.06 1.89 -2.34
C THR A 65 14.16 1.03 -3.21
N VAL A 66 14.72 0.42 -4.24
CA VAL A 66 14.03 -0.52 -5.13
C VAL A 66 14.42 -1.95 -4.81
N TYR A 67 13.47 -2.87 -4.93
CA TYR A 67 13.73 -4.30 -4.73
C TYR A 67 12.82 -5.17 -5.59
N ASP A 68 13.24 -6.42 -5.74
CA ASP A 68 12.46 -7.51 -6.31
C ASP A 68 12.71 -8.82 -5.51
N GLY A 69 12.32 -9.95 -6.09
CA GLY A 69 12.48 -11.31 -5.55
C GLY A 69 13.70 -12.04 -6.12
N GLY A 70 14.61 -11.37 -6.82
CA GLY A 70 15.77 -11.95 -7.49
C GLY A 70 15.63 -12.10 -9.02
N GLU A 71 14.60 -11.52 -9.63
CA GLU A 71 14.33 -11.60 -11.08
C GLU A 71 15.21 -10.65 -11.92
N GLY A 72 15.95 -9.73 -11.29
CA GLY A 72 16.80 -8.74 -11.98
C GLY A 72 16.03 -7.52 -12.50
N LEU A 73 14.82 -7.29 -11.99
CA LEU A 73 13.97 -6.15 -12.31
C LEU A 73 14.44 -4.89 -11.57
N ALA A 74 14.93 -5.05 -10.33
CA ALA A 74 15.33 -3.95 -9.48
C ALA A 74 16.52 -3.18 -10.06
N GLU A 75 17.53 -3.86 -10.60
CA GLU A 75 18.70 -3.24 -11.25
C GLU A 75 18.28 -2.38 -12.43
N ARG A 76 17.37 -2.90 -13.27
CA ARG A 76 16.82 -2.17 -14.43
C ARG A 76 16.03 -0.94 -13.98
N ALA A 77 15.31 -1.04 -12.87
CA ALA A 77 14.60 0.10 -12.29
C ALA A 77 15.57 1.18 -11.80
N VAL A 78 16.66 0.80 -11.12
CA VAL A 78 17.70 1.75 -10.67
C VAL A 78 18.27 2.53 -11.85
N GLU A 79 18.68 1.83 -12.92
CA GLU A 79 19.25 2.46 -14.12
C GLU A 79 18.30 3.49 -14.74
N ARG A 80 17.02 3.13 -14.88
CA ARG A 80 15.98 4.03 -15.41
C ARG A 80 15.78 5.25 -14.53
N LEU A 81 15.59 5.05 -13.23
CA LEU A 81 15.36 6.13 -12.27
C LEU A 81 16.53 7.13 -12.25
N GLN A 82 17.76 6.61 -12.23
CA GLN A 82 18.96 7.45 -12.33
C GLN A 82 19.00 8.22 -13.65
N SER A 83 18.67 7.57 -14.78
CA SER A 83 18.62 8.23 -16.10
C SER A 83 17.59 9.36 -16.18
N TRP A 84 16.53 9.30 -15.38
CA TRP A 84 15.48 10.32 -15.30
C TRP A 84 15.76 11.40 -14.24
N GLY A 85 16.93 11.36 -13.58
CA GLY A 85 17.41 12.40 -12.69
C GLY A 85 17.14 12.17 -11.21
N TYR A 86 16.66 10.99 -10.80
CA TYR A 86 16.60 10.64 -9.38
C TYR A 86 18.02 10.49 -8.80
N GLN A 87 18.28 11.17 -7.69
CA GLN A 87 19.63 11.40 -7.18
C GLN A 87 20.05 10.38 -6.11
N ASP A 88 19.10 9.84 -5.37
CA ASP A 88 19.35 8.84 -4.32
C ASP A 88 18.51 7.59 -4.57
N VAL A 89 19.05 6.68 -5.39
CA VAL A 89 18.42 5.42 -5.77
C VAL A 89 19.34 4.27 -5.41
N ALA A 90 18.85 3.34 -4.59
CA ALA A 90 19.60 2.18 -4.13
C ALA A 90 18.78 0.90 -4.25
N LEU A 91 19.46 -0.24 -4.38
CA LEU A 91 18.85 -1.56 -4.25
C LEU A 91 18.66 -1.91 -2.78
N LEU A 92 17.58 -2.62 -2.45
CA LEU A 92 17.47 -3.24 -1.12
C LEU A 92 18.50 -4.35 -0.99
N GLU A 93 19.30 -4.30 0.07
CA GLU A 93 20.31 -5.32 0.31
C GLU A 93 19.69 -6.72 0.44
N GLY A 94 20.02 -7.60 -0.50
CA GLY A 94 19.50 -8.97 -0.55
C GLY A 94 18.04 -9.10 -1.02
N GLY A 95 17.42 -8.03 -1.54
CA GLY A 95 16.04 -8.03 -2.05
C GLY A 95 15.01 -8.39 -0.99
N LEU A 96 13.87 -8.94 -1.42
CA LEU A 96 12.80 -9.38 -0.50
C LEU A 96 13.29 -10.41 0.53
N SER A 97 14.13 -11.37 0.10
CA SER A 97 14.71 -12.36 1.03
C SER A 97 15.68 -11.71 2.03
N GLY A 98 16.39 -10.65 1.64
CA GLY A 98 17.25 -9.87 2.51
C GLY A 98 16.45 -9.15 3.60
N TRP A 99 15.32 -8.55 3.25
CA TRP A 99 14.37 -8.00 4.22
C TRP A 99 13.96 -9.04 5.26
N GLN A 100 13.52 -10.21 4.81
CA GLN A 100 13.09 -11.30 5.70
C GLN A 100 14.23 -11.77 6.62
N ARG A 101 15.43 -12.00 6.06
CA ARG A 101 16.61 -12.41 6.85
C ARG A 101 17.03 -11.37 7.89
N SER A 102 16.75 -10.10 7.66
CA SER A 102 17.01 -9.03 8.63
C SER A 102 16.02 -8.99 9.80
N GLY A 103 15.05 -9.92 9.82
CA GLY A 103 13.95 -9.93 10.79
C GLY A 103 12.82 -8.96 10.44
N GLY A 104 12.76 -8.49 9.20
CA GLY A 104 11.68 -7.65 8.71
C GLY A 104 10.42 -8.47 8.45
N GLU A 105 9.29 -8.02 8.99
CA GLU A 105 7.98 -8.66 8.80
C GLU A 105 7.50 -8.51 7.35
N LEU A 106 6.79 -9.53 6.86
CA LEU A 106 6.21 -9.57 5.51
C LEU A 106 4.69 -9.65 5.60
N PHE A 107 4.03 -8.87 4.75
CA PHE A 107 2.59 -8.75 4.68
C PHE A 107 2.08 -9.32 3.36
N GLN A 108 0.84 -9.77 3.38
CA GLN A 108 0.09 -10.23 2.21
C GLN A 108 -1.04 -9.23 1.92
N ASP A 109 -1.62 -9.35 0.72
CA ASP A 109 -2.65 -8.46 0.18
C ASP A 109 -2.11 -7.06 -0.20
N VAL A 110 -2.98 -6.16 -0.66
CA VAL A 110 -2.69 -4.77 -1.00
C VAL A 110 -3.29 -3.82 0.02
N ASN A 111 -2.69 -2.62 0.13
CA ASN A 111 -3.10 -1.56 1.07
C ASN A 111 -3.02 -1.99 2.54
N SER A 112 -2.06 -2.85 2.87
CA SER A 112 -1.88 -3.47 4.18
C SER A 112 -1.77 -2.48 5.35
N PRO A 113 -1.07 -1.33 5.24
CA PRO A 113 -1.08 -0.32 6.30
C PRO A 113 -2.47 0.22 6.63
N SER A 114 -3.28 0.54 5.61
CA SER A 114 -4.62 1.08 5.80
C SER A 114 -5.56 0.06 6.42
N LYS A 115 -5.46 -1.20 6.00
CA LYS A 115 -6.24 -2.32 6.57
C LYS A 115 -5.85 -2.58 8.03
N ALA A 116 -4.55 -2.70 8.31
CA ALA A 116 -4.05 -2.90 9.67
C ALA A 116 -4.45 -1.76 10.62
N PHE A 117 -4.48 -0.51 10.12
CA PHE A 117 -4.97 0.62 10.91
C PHE A 117 -6.47 0.53 11.21
N GLY A 118 -7.29 0.08 10.25
CA GLY A 118 -8.72 -0.15 10.47
C GLY A 118 -8.98 -1.17 11.60
N GLU A 119 -8.28 -2.30 11.57
CA GLU A 119 -8.35 -3.33 12.62
C GLU A 119 -7.93 -2.79 13.98
N LEU A 120 -6.86 -1.97 14.02
CA LEU A 120 -6.41 -1.33 15.26
C LEU A 120 -7.48 -0.37 15.83
N VAL A 121 -8.15 0.39 14.98
CA VAL A 121 -9.23 1.29 15.42
C VAL A 121 -10.37 0.47 16.03
N GLU A 122 -10.78 -0.64 15.41
CA GLU A 122 -11.80 -1.53 15.96
C GLU A 122 -11.35 -2.13 17.31
N SER A 123 -10.11 -2.62 17.41
CA SER A 123 -9.62 -3.24 18.65
C SER A 123 -9.54 -2.26 19.81
N GLU A 124 -9.11 -1.01 19.57
CA GLU A 124 -8.92 0.01 20.59
C GLU A 124 -10.21 0.75 20.96
N ARG A 125 -11.13 0.94 20.00
CA ARG A 125 -12.34 1.75 20.19
C ARG A 125 -13.62 0.94 20.29
N HIS A 126 -13.53 -0.37 20.05
CA HIS A 126 -14.68 -1.27 20.01
C HIS A 126 -15.78 -0.70 19.11
N THR A 127 -15.38 -0.29 17.90
CA THR A 127 -16.28 0.31 16.92
C THR A 127 -17.53 -0.58 16.77
N PRO A 128 -18.74 -0.06 17.03
CA PRO A 128 -19.94 -0.88 16.98
C PRO A 128 -20.12 -1.51 15.59
N SER A 129 -20.40 -2.81 15.57
CA SER A 129 -20.64 -3.57 14.36
C SER A 129 -21.90 -4.42 14.49
N LEU A 130 -22.53 -4.72 13.36
CA LEU A 130 -23.68 -5.60 13.25
C LEU A 130 -23.35 -6.69 12.24
N SER A 131 -23.77 -7.92 12.53
CA SER A 131 -23.70 -9.02 11.58
C SER A 131 -24.65 -8.80 10.40
N ALA A 132 -24.37 -9.46 9.28
CA ALA A 132 -25.26 -9.41 8.11
C ALA A 132 -26.70 -9.87 8.43
N GLY A 133 -26.86 -10.82 9.35
CA GLY A 133 -28.17 -11.29 9.81
C GLY A 133 -28.94 -10.22 10.60
N GLU A 134 -28.25 -9.49 11.48
CA GLU A 134 -28.85 -8.38 12.23
C GLU A 134 -29.24 -7.24 11.30
N VAL A 135 -28.37 -6.84 10.36
CA VAL A 135 -28.69 -5.81 9.35
C VAL A 135 -29.90 -6.23 8.52
N LYS A 136 -29.97 -7.49 8.08
CA LYS A 136 -31.14 -8.01 7.34
C LYS A 136 -32.42 -7.91 8.17
N ALA A 137 -32.38 -8.31 9.44
CA ALA A 137 -33.54 -8.23 10.33
C ALA A 137 -34.00 -6.77 10.56
N LEU A 138 -33.07 -5.82 10.66
CA LEU A 138 -33.39 -4.39 10.75
C LEU A 138 -34.09 -3.88 9.49
N LEU A 139 -33.59 -4.25 8.30
CA LEU A 139 -34.15 -3.87 7.00
C LEU A 139 -35.52 -4.48 6.73
N GLU A 140 -35.77 -5.70 7.22
CA GLU A 140 -37.08 -6.38 7.12
C GLU A 140 -38.07 -5.89 8.19
N GLY A 141 -37.57 -5.25 9.26
CA GLY A 141 -38.36 -4.63 10.31
C GLY A 141 -39.00 -3.30 9.88
N GLN A 142 -39.88 -2.76 10.73
CA GLN A 142 -40.48 -1.42 10.54
C GLN A 142 -39.63 -0.29 11.15
N GLN A 143 -38.33 -0.51 11.33
CA GLN A 143 -37.43 0.49 11.91
C GLN A 143 -36.89 1.42 10.83
N GLU A 144 -36.70 2.69 11.18
CA GLU A 144 -36.12 3.68 10.27
C GLU A 144 -34.59 3.54 10.29
N VAL A 145 -34.03 2.89 9.26
CA VAL A 145 -32.60 2.60 9.13
C VAL A 145 -32.10 3.08 7.77
N VAL A 146 -30.92 3.71 7.77
CA VAL A 146 -30.20 4.10 6.54
C VAL A 146 -28.93 3.27 6.44
N VAL A 147 -28.73 2.61 5.31
CA VAL A 147 -27.49 1.90 4.99
C VAL A 147 -26.67 2.78 4.07
N VAL A 148 -25.42 3.03 4.47
CA VAL A 148 -24.50 3.91 3.73
C VAL A 148 -23.29 3.12 3.30
N ASP A 149 -22.93 3.23 2.01
CA ASP A 149 -21.77 2.56 1.43
C ASP A 149 -20.61 3.55 1.28
N ALA A 150 -19.52 3.29 2.02
CA ALA A 150 -18.34 4.15 2.11
C ALA A 150 -17.29 3.90 1.01
N ARG A 151 -17.53 2.94 0.11
CA ARG A 151 -16.60 2.61 -0.98
C ARG A 151 -16.61 3.68 -2.07
N ARG A 152 -15.73 3.54 -3.07
CA ARG A 152 -15.77 4.42 -4.24
C ARG A 152 -17.07 4.19 -5.02
N PHE A 153 -17.48 5.22 -5.76
CA PHE A 153 -18.73 5.19 -6.54
C PHE A 153 -18.74 4.09 -7.62
N ASP A 154 -17.59 3.80 -8.23
CA ASP A 154 -17.43 2.71 -9.20
C ASP A 154 -17.60 1.32 -8.55
N GLU A 155 -17.09 1.13 -7.33
CA GLU A 155 -17.25 -0.10 -6.56
C GLU A 155 -18.71 -0.32 -6.15
N TYR A 156 -19.39 0.76 -5.77
CA TYR A 156 -20.83 0.75 -5.51
C TYR A 156 -21.62 0.28 -6.74
N HIS A 157 -21.29 0.77 -7.95
CA HIS A 157 -21.99 0.33 -9.17
C HIS A 157 -21.76 -1.14 -9.54
N THR A 158 -20.73 -1.78 -8.98
CA THR A 158 -20.42 -3.19 -9.24
C THR A 158 -21.37 -4.12 -8.47
N MET A 159 -21.58 -3.85 -7.18
CA MET A 159 -22.51 -4.58 -6.31
C MET A 159 -22.75 -3.79 -5.02
N THR A 160 -23.96 -3.86 -4.46
CA THR A 160 -24.33 -3.09 -3.25
C THR A 160 -25.23 -3.88 -2.31
N ILE A 161 -25.38 -3.38 -1.08
CA ILE A 161 -26.48 -3.80 -0.19
C ILE A 161 -27.78 -3.16 -0.71
N PRO A 162 -28.87 -3.91 -0.91
CA PRO A 162 -30.14 -3.35 -1.38
C PRO A 162 -30.61 -2.18 -0.51
N GLY A 163 -31.02 -1.08 -1.16
CA GLY A 163 -31.49 0.13 -0.47
C GLY A 163 -30.39 1.01 0.14
N SER A 164 -29.12 0.64 0.00
CA SER A 164 -28.01 1.49 0.45
C SER A 164 -27.87 2.77 -0.40
N ILE A 165 -27.17 3.75 0.16
CA ILE A 165 -26.86 5.03 -0.48
C ILE A 165 -25.33 5.15 -0.56
N SER A 166 -24.81 5.52 -1.74
CA SER A 166 -23.38 5.78 -1.89
C SER A 166 -23.00 7.09 -1.20
N VAL A 167 -22.12 7.00 -0.22
CA VAL A 167 -21.49 8.16 0.44
C VAL A 167 -20.03 7.79 0.68
N PRO A 168 -19.13 8.04 -0.28
CA PRO A 168 -17.71 7.68 -0.16
C PRO A 168 -17.10 8.17 1.14
N GLY A 169 -16.16 7.42 1.73
CA GLY A 169 -15.65 7.64 3.08
C GLY A 169 -15.23 9.08 3.41
N GLY A 170 -14.65 9.80 2.44
CA GLY A 170 -14.26 11.22 2.61
C GLY A 170 -15.45 12.19 2.81
N GLU A 171 -16.64 11.80 2.38
CA GLU A 171 -17.87 12.60 2.44
C GLU A 171 -18.78 12.21 3.62
N LEU A 172 -18.51 11.10 4.32
CA LEU A 172 -19.39 10.58 5.39
C LEU A 172 -19.66 11.58 6.52
N ALA A 173 -18.63 12.37 6.87
CA ALA A 173 -18.72 13.36 7.93
C ALA A 173 -19.16 14.74 7.41
N LEU A 174 -19.25 14.93 6.09
CA LEU A 174 -19.64 16.19 5.49
C LEU A 174 -21.12 16.43 5.76
N ARG A 175 -21.40 17.38 6.65
CA ARG A 175 -22.72 17.92 6.96
C ARG A 175 -22.68 19.43 6.82
#